data_AF-A0A923UI45-F1
#
_entry.id   AF-A0A923UI45-F1
#
_cell.length_a   1.000
_cell.length_b   1.000
_cell.length_c   1.000
_cell.angle_alpha   90.00
_cell.angle_beta   90.00
_cell.angle_gamma   90.00
#
_symmetry.space_group_name_H-M   'P 1'
#
loop_
_entity.id
_entity.type
_entity.pdbx_description
1 polymer ?
#
loop_
_entity_poly.entity_id
_entity_poly.type
_entity_poly.pdbx_seq_one_letter_code
_entity_poly.pdbx_strand_id
1 'polypeptide(L)'
;MSLSIYDKVIGALKQAESHNSNLMTKPEVILWPDPEKLWLEVIPTLQESRDNLFIYGTLEPKKNQGPSIWLKCMLAKSIPEAIWKSKTTPIIYLPGISKNELKNVEEIGFQLQPLVEYQYTGTTFAQENGKEWTVMAFVENPINGLGLKVNKDNAIKEALKKALPSIFQDKDIFVGKSFIDADFLNNQLFPNIIPSILKWICKGDVFLDTLDAGKKEVFANICKAQYDFEPDHRNIKAIVEKLGTQKNGWNNVWELYAAAPNKYPEIEDLLRLAKPNDLGIGLYAIPQNSWPQVNEEKEEELRAHLEKTLKLDPKKASIELNRLEAEHKERRNWIWYELDKAPLLKALSGLTEMAAKATTPFPFANIEEITNYYITEGFRIDNAMRQAFAAVKTEKDKTLIKKIIQLIYKPWLENLNTKFQNLVQKDTAIFTSQKAKKETENYVLFVDAFRYELAQEFCERLTKLKY
;
A
#
# COMPACT_ATOMS: atom_id res chain seq x y z
N MET A 1 -21.39 22.05 3.36
CA MET A 1 -21.65 20.72 3.93
C MET A 1 -21.74 19.75 2.77
N SER A 2 -20.88 18.73 2.76
CA SER A 2 -20.99 17.62 1.83
C SER A 2 -22.28 16.83 2.13
N LEU A 3 -23.01 16.45 1.10
CA LEU A 3 -24.25 15.67 1.20
C LEU A 3 -24.00 14.28 0.60
N SER A 4 -24.44 13.24 1.29
CA SER A 4 -24.37 11.85 0.80
C SER A 4 -25.49 11.54 -0.19
N ILE A 5 -25.42 10.37 -0.86
CA ILE A 5 -26.54 9.86 -1.67
C ILE A 5 -27.79 9.70 -0.80
N TYR A 6 -27.63 9.18 0.42
CA TYR A 6 -28.70 9.07 1.42
C TYR A 6 -29.38 10.42 1.67
N ASP A 7 -28.63 11.50 1.92
CA ASP A 7 -29.19 12.81 2.20
C ASP A 7 -30.03 13.34 1.01
N LYS A 8 -29.56 13.07 -0.21
CA LYS A 8 -30.24 13.45 -1.46
C LYS A 8 -31.52 12.65 -1.69
N VAL A 9 -31.48 11.34 -1.46
CA VAL A 9 -32.69 10.49 -1.51
C VAL A 9 -33.72 10.94 -0.49
N ILE A 10 -33.30 11.22 0.74
CA ILE A 10 -34.19 11.73 1.80
C ILE A 10 -34.81 13.08 1.40
N GLY A 11 -34.00 13.98 0.81
CA GLY A 11 -34.45 15.27 0.29
C GLY A 11 -35.48 15.13 -0.84
N ALA A 12 -35.19 14.29 -1.82
CA ALA A 12 -36.09 14.01 -2.94
C ALA A 12 -37.41 13.37 -2.46
N LEU A 13 -37.37 12.45 -1.48
CA LEU A 13 -38.58 11.88 -0.88
C LEU A 13 -39.41 12.96 -0.16
N LYS A 14 -38.78 13.88 0.57
CA LYS A 14 -39.49 15.03 1.19
C LYS A 14 -40.10 15.96 0.14
N GLN A 15 -39.43 16.15 -1.00
CA GLN A 15 -39.97 16.92 -2.11
C GLN A 15 -41.19 16.23 -2.73
N ALA A 16 -41.18 14.89 -2.82
CA ALA A 16 -42.35 14.12 -3.26
C ALA A 16 -43.54 14.22 -2.28
N GLU A 17 -43.31 14.47 -0.99
CA GLU A 17 -44.37 14.79 -0.02
C GLU A 17 -44.97 16.20 -0.25
N SER A 18 -44.18 17.11 -0.84
CA SER A 18 -44.60 18.48 -1.11
C SER A 18 -45.61 18.52 -2.26
N HIS A 19 -46.79 19.07 -2.00
CA HIS A 19 -47.84 19.27 -2.99
C HIS A 19 -48.25 20.73 -3.00
N ASN A 20 -48.69 21.22 -4.15
CA ASN A 20 -49.29 22.55 -4.23
C ASN A 20 -50.73 22.46 -3.72
N SER A 21 -50.96 22.93 -2.50
CA SER A 21 -52.27 22.89 -1.82
C SER A 21 -53.38 23.66 -2.56
N ASN A 22 -53.02 24.51 -3.53
CA ASN A 22 -53.98 25.23 -4.37
C ASN A 22 -54.42 24.43 -5.62
N LEU A 23 -53.73 23.32 -5.94
CA LEU A 23 -53.99 22.51 -7.14
C LEU A 23 -54.32 21.05 -6.82
N MET A 24 -53.79 20.50 -5.72
CA MET A 24 -53.93 19.08 -5.36
C MET A 24 -54.08 18.90 -3.84
N THR A 25 -54.77 17.84 -3.43
CA THR A 25 -54.79 17.35 -2.05
C THR A 25 -53.47 16.65 -1.70
N LYS A 26 -53.16 16.59 -0.39
CA LYS A 26 -51.97 15.88 0.11
C LYS A 26 -51.99 14.42 -0.37
N PRO A 27 -50.89 13.90 -0.95
CA PRO A 27 -50.84 12.52 -1.41
C PRO A 27 -51.00 11.56 -0.24
N GLU A 28 -51.83 10.54 -0.42
CA GLU A 28 -52.07 9.50 0.60
C GLU A 28 -50.84 8.61 0.80
N VAL A 29 -50.06 8.39 -0.26
CA VAL A 29 -48.86 7.54 -0.26
C VAL A 29 -47.89 7.97 -1.36
N ILE A 30 -46.61 7.68 -1.15
CA ILE A 30 -45.58 7.77 -2.19
C ILE A 30 -45.25 6.35 -2.68
N LEU A 31 -45.49 6.06 -3.96
CA LEU A 31 -45.08 4.81 -4.59
C LEU A 31 -43.64 4.96 -5.10
N TRP A 32 -42.74 4.05 -4.76
CA TRP A 32 -41.36 4.02 -5.24
C TRP A 32 -41.10 2.74 -6.05
N PRO A 33 -41.34 2.76 -7.38
CA PRO A 33 -41.00 1.68 -8.29
C PRO A 33 -39.48 1.54 -8.45
N ASP A 34 -38.99 0.29 -8.43
CA ASP A 34 -37.57 -0.04 -8.65
C ASP A 34 -37.44 -1.36 -9.43
N PRO A 35 -37.58 -1.32 -10.77
CA PRO A 35 -37.61 -2.55 -11.60
C PRO A 35 -36.31 -3.36 -11.53
N GLU A 36 -35.18 -2.71 -11.32
CA GLU A 36 -33.84 -3.35 -11.30
C GLU A 36 -33.40 -3.74 -9.87
N LYS A 37 -34.24 -3.48 -8.86
CA LYS A 37 -33.96 -3.74 -7.43
C LYS A 37 -32.66 -3.07 -6.98
N LEU A 38 -32.36 -1.89 -7.50
CA LEU A 38 -31.11 -1.17 -7.24
C LEU A 38 -30.98 -0.72 -5.77
N TRP A 39 -32.11 -0.40 -5.13
CA TRP A 39 -32.13 0.19 -3.81
C TRP A 39 -32.29 -0.83 -2.68
N LEU A 40 -32.57 -2.10 -3.02
CA LEU A 40 -33.02 -3.13 -2.09
C LEU A 40 -32.08 -3.30 -0.89
N GLU A 41 -30.76 -3.28 -1.11
CA GLU A 41 -29.76 -3.48 -0.05
C GLU A 41 -29.66 -2.30 0.93
N VAL A 42 -30.11 -1.10 0.53
CA VAL A 42 -30.04 0.12 1.36
C VAL A 42 -31.37 0.55 1.94
N ILE A 43 -32.48 -0.10 1.57
CA ILE A 43 -33.80 0.17 2.18
C ILE A 43 -33.79 -0.03 3.71
N PRO A 44 -33.17 -1.07 4.30
CA PRO A 44 -33.14 -1.22 5.75
C PRO A 44 -32.55 0.00 6.45
N THR A 45 -31.47 0.57 5.89
CA THR A 45 -30.84 1.81 6.37
C THR A 45 -31.78 3.02 6.30
N LEU A 46 -32.65 3.10 5.28
CA LEU A 46 -33.69 4.14 5.20
C LEU A 46 -34.81 3.92 6.21
N GLN A 47 -35.17 2.68 6.51
CA GLN A 47 -36.21 2.35 7.50
C GLN A 47 -35.80 2.73 8.92
N GLU A 48 -34.50 2.71 9.25
CA GLU A 48 -33.99 3.18 10.56
C GLU A 48 -34.34 4.65 10.83
N SER A 49 -34.35 5.50 9.79
CA SER A 49 -34.68 6.92 9.92
C SER A 49 -36.14 7.24 9.58
N ARG A 50 -36.83 6.35 8.86
CA ARG A 50 -38.22 6.49 8.42
C ARG A 50 -39.04 5.25 8.74
N ASP A 51 -39.77 5.34 9.85
CA ASP A 51 -40.75 4.35 10.29
C ASP A 51 -41.97 4.21 9.34
N ASN A 52 -42.15 5.16 8.43
CA ASN A 52 -43.22 5.21 7.43
C ASN A 52 -42.85 4.63 6.05
N LEU A 53 -41.70 3.93 5.94
CA LEU A 53 -41.26 3.26 4.71
C LEU A 53 -41.55 1.75 4.76
N PHE A 54 -42.39 1.29 3.84
CA PHE A 54 -42.83 -0.10 3.73
C PHE A 54 -42.33 -0.74 2.45
N ILE A 55 -42.11 -2.06 2.50
CA ILE A 55 -41.58 -2.85 1.37
C ILE A 55 -42.67 -3.80 0.87
N TYR A 56 -42.94 -3.79 -0.43
CA TYR A 56 -43.76 -4.81 -1.05
C TYR A 56 -43.01 -6.13 -1.20
N GLY A 57 -43.59 -7.23 -0.71
CA GLY A 57 -43.01 -8.56 -0.81
C GLY A 57 -43.67 -9.58 0.11
N THR A 58 -42.93 -10.62 0.48
CA THR A 58 -43.38 -11.63 1.45
C THR A 58 -43.58 -11.01 2.82
N LEU A 59 -44.60 -11.46 3.56
CA LEU A 59 -44.98 -10.93 4.88
C LEU A 59 -43.84 -11.08 5.90
N GLU A 60 -43.22 -9.96 6.27
CA GLU A 60 -42.21 -9.83 7.33
C GLU A 60 -42.47 -8.53 8.13
N PRO A 61 -43.41 -8.53 9.10
CA PRO A 61 -43.85 -7.30 9.78
C PRO A 61 -42.72 -6.55 10.50
N LYS A 62 -41.72 -7.27 11.04
CA LYS A 62 -40.56 -6.68 11.71
C LYS A 62 -39.70 -5.79 10.81
N LYS A 63 -39.75 -5.99 9.49
CA LYS A 63 -39.04 -5.20 8.48
C LYS A 63 -39.97 -4.24 7.74
N ASN A 64 -41.18 -3.99 8.26
CA ASN A 64 -42.21 -3.22 7.57
C ASN A 64 -42.47 -3.73 6.14
N GLN A 65 -42.38 -5.06 5.94
CA GLN A 65 -42.51 -5.70 4.63
C GLN A 65 -43.74 -6.59 4.57
N GLY A 66 -44.46 -6.56 3.45
CA GLY A 66 -45.54 -7.51 3.22
C GLY A 66 -46.29 -7.34 1.90
N PRO A 67 -47.30 -8.19 1.67
CA PRO A 67 -48.08 -8.18 0.43
C PRO A 67 -48.97 -6.93 0.35
N SER A 68 -49.48 -6.64 -0.85
CA SER A 68 -50.31 -5.45 -1.14
C SER A 68 -51.49 -5.25 -0.19
N ILE A 69 -52.21 -6.32 0.17
CA ILE A 69 -53.34 -6.27 1.11
C ILE A 69 -52.86 -5.86 2.51
N TRP A 70 -51.74 -6.43 2.96
CA TRP A 70 -51.14 -6.07 4.25
C TRP A 70 -50.69 -4.61 4.27
N LEU A 71 -50.07 -4.14 3.19
CA LEU A 71 -49.68 -2.73 3.03
C LEU A 71 -50.89 -1.79 3.10
N LYS A 72 -51.98 -2.13 2.40
CA LYS A 72 -53.27 -1.41 2.48
C LYS A 72 -53.75 -1.28 3.93
N CYS A 73 -53.74 -2.38 4.69
CA CYS A 73 -54.12 -2.38 6.11
C CYS A 73 -53.17 -1.54 6.97
N MET A 74 -51.85 -1.60 6.72
CA MET A 74 -50.85 -0.78 7.42
C MET A 74 -51.05 0.72 7.18
N LEU A 75 -51.34 1.10 5.94
CA LEU A 75 -51.56 2.49 5.56
C LEU A 75 -52.90 3.02 6.11
N ALA A 76 -53.96 2.21 6.04
CA ALA A 76 -55.27 2.52 6.61
C ALA A 76 -55.30 2.42 8.14
N LYS A 77 -54.18 2.04 8.79
CA LYS A 77 -54.07 1.82 10.23
C LYS A 77 -55.15 0.90 10.81
N SER A 78 -55.57 -0.07 10.02
CA SER A 78 -56.63 -1.02 10.38
C SER A 78 -56.11 -2.24 11.16
N ILE A 79 -54.80 -2.29 11.42
CA ILE A 79 -54.13 -3.37 12.16
C ILE A 79 -53.25 -2.81 13.29
N PRO A 80 -53.11 -3.52 14.43
CA PRO A 80 -52.40 -3.02 15.61
C PRO A 80 -50.93 -2.64 15.37
N GLU A 81 -50.28 -3.25 14.37
CA GLU A 81 -48.87 -3.05 14.04
C GLU A 81 -48.59 -1.69 13.37
N ALA A 82 -49.62 -0.95 12.93
CA ALA A 82 -49.49 0.32 12.22
C ALA A 82 -49.17 1.54 13.12
N ILE A 83 -48.05 1.49 13.84
CA ILE A 83 -47.70 2.42 14.93
C ILE A 83 -46.85 3.63 14.44
N TRP A 84 -46.69 3.82 13.13
CA TRP A 84 -45.85 4.87 12.55
C TRP A 84 -46.44 6.29 12.70
N LYS A 85 -45.58 7.31 12.75
CA LYS A 85 -45.95 8.72 13.04
C LYS A 85 -46.95 9.29 12.03
N SER A 86 -48.17 9.60 12.49
CA SER A 86 -49.33 9.93 11.63
C SER A 86 -49.23 11.21 10.77
N LYS A 87 -48.19 12.03 10.89
CA LYS A 87 -48.08 13.31 10.15
C LYS A 87 -47.29 13.19 8.83
N THR A 88 -46.51 12.13 8.64
CA THR A 88 -45.73 11.88 7.42
C THR A 88 -46.56 11.13 6.39
N THR A 89 -46.27 11.31 5.09
CA THR A 89 -46.92 10.50 4.05
C THR A 89 -46.20 9.15 3.96
N PRO A 90 -46.90 8.00 4.03
CA PRO A 90 -46.28 6.69 3.95
C PRO A 90 -45.64 6.47 2.58
N ILE A 91 -44.57 5.67 2.53
CA ILE A 91 -43.84 5.33 1.31
C ILE A 91 -43.94 3.82 1.11
N ILE A 92 -44.31 3.38 -0.08
CA ILE A 92 -44.26 1.97 -0.47
C ILE A 92 -43.16 1.79 -1.51
N TYR A 93 -42.09 1.09 -1.12
CA TYR A 93 -41.03 0.64 -2.01
C TYR A 93 -41.45 -0.66 -2.71
N LEU A 94 -41.33 -0.66 -4.04
CA LEU A 94 -41.83 -1.70 -4.93
C LEU A 94 -40.65 -2.35 -5.69
N PRO A 95 -39.92 -3.29 -5.05
CA PRO A 95 -38.76 -3.93 -5.67
C PRO A 95 -39.18 -4.84 -6.82
N GLY A 96 -38.56 -4.65 -7.99
CA GLY A 96 -38.81 -5.43 -9.19
C GLY A 96 -40.02 -5.00 -10.00
N ILE A 97 -40.68 -3.89 -9.64
CA ILE A 97 -41.89 -3.41 -10.31
C ILE A 97 -41.60 -2.07 -10.98
N SER A 98 -42.02 -1.94 -12.24
CA SER A 98 -41.86 -0.69 -12.99
C SER A 98 -43.08 0.23 -12.84
N LYS A 99 -42.91 1.52 -13.14
CA LYS A 99 -44.04 2.46 -13.21
C LYS A 99 -45.03 2.10 -14.31
N ASN A 100 -44.55 1.57 -15.44
CA ASN A 100 -45.42 1.19 -16.56
C ASN A 100 -46.27 -0.03 -16.24
N GLU A 101 -45.70 -0.98 -15.51
CA GLU A 101 -46.43 -2.14 -14.99
C GLU A 101 -47.55 -1.72 -14.05
N LEU A 102 -47.31 -0.74 -13.17
CA LEU A 102 -48.37 -0.17 -12.32
C LEU A 102 -49.49 0.47 -13.15
N LYS A 103 -49.16 1.19 -14.23
CA LYS A 103 -50.16 1.87 -15.07
C LYS A 103 -51.04 0.92 -15.88
N ASN A 104 -50.56 -0.28 -16.17
CA ASN A 104 -51.28 -1.25 -16.99
C ASN A 104 -52.27 -2.05 -16.13
N VAL A 105 -53.39 -1.41 -15.77
CA VAL A 105 -54.41 -1.97 -14.86
C VAL A 105 -55.00 -3.30 -15.36
N GLU A 106 -55.02 -3.53 -16.68
CA GLU A 106 -55.56 -4.75 -17.29
C GLU A 106 -54.65 -5.98 -17.07
N GLU A 107 -53.33 -5.78 -16.94
CA GLU A 107 -52.31 -6.86 -16.87
C GLU A 107 -51.56 -6.93 -15.53
N ILE A 108 -51.87 -6.05 -14.57
CA ILE A 108 -51.13 -5.86 -13.30
C ILE A 108 -51.11 -7.07 -12.35
N GLY A 109 -52.02 -8.03 -12.56
CA GLY A 109 -52.20 -9.22 -11.74
C GLY A 109 -52.84 -8.97 -10.37
N PHE A 110 -53.45 -10.02 -9.80
CA PHE A 110 -54.18 -9.95 -8.52
C PHE A 110 -53.32 -9.49 -7.34
N GLN A 111 -52.01 -9.74 -7.39
CA GLN A 111 -51.11 -9.41 -6.27
C GLN A 111 -50.88 -7.90 -6.13
N LEU A 112 -50.92 -7.11 -7.21
CA LEU A 112 -50.67 -5.67 -7.17
C LEU A 112 -51.94 -4.83 -7.25
N GLN A 113 -53.06 -5.43 -7.67
CA GLN A 113 -54.36 -4.79 -7.79
C GLN A 113 -54.76 -3.89 -6.59
N PRO A 114 -54.53 -4.28 -5.32
CA PRO A 114 -54.89 -3.42 -4.18
C PRO A 114 -54.10 -2.11 -4.08
N LEU A 115 -52.91 -2.02 -4.70
CA LEU A 115 -52.07 -0.81 -4.70
C LEU A 115 -52.34 0.11 -5.90
N VAL A 116 -53.16 -0.32 -6.86
CA VAL A 116 -53.39 0.41 -8.11
C VAL A 116 -54.02 1.78 -7.89
N GLU A 117 -54.96 1.87 -6.95
CA GLU A 117 -55.64 3.13 -6.62
C GLU A 117 -54.66 4.23 -6.19
N TYR A 118 -53.52 3.86 -5.60
CA TYR A 118 -52.50 4.79 -5.11
C TYR A 118 -51.76 5.50 -6.23
N GLN A 119 -51.93 5.09 -7.48
CA GLN A 119 -51.49 5.87 -8.64
C GLN A 119 -52.33 7.14 -8.83
N TYR A 120 -53.57 7.14 -8.33
CA TYR A 120 -54.50 8.25 -8.45
C TYR A 120 -54.61 9.05 -7.15
N THR A 121 -54.57 8.38 -5.99
CA THR A 121 -54.65 9.04 -4.67
C THR A 121 -53.29 9.38 -4.05
N GLY A 122 -52.22 8.77 -4.55
CA GLY A 122 -50.85 8.99 -4.13
C GLY A 122 -50.00 9.73 -5.18
N THR A 123 -48.69 9.71 -4.99
CA THR A 123 -47.71 10.23 -5.95
C THR A 123 -46.65 9.18 -6.26
N THR A 124 -46.16 9.16 -7.49
CA THR A 124 -45.05 8.26 -7.87
C THR A 124 -43.72 8.98 -7.67
N PHE A 125 -42.80 8.36 -6.94
CA PHE A 125 -41.43 8.80 -6.80
C PHE A 125 -40.66 8.61 -8.11
N ALA A 126 -40.71 9.63 -8.96
CA ALA A 126 -40.08 9.65 -10.27
C ALA A 126 -39.28 10.95 -10.44
N GLN A 127 -38.37 10.95 -11.41
CA GLN A 127 -37.65 12.12 -11.87
C GLN A 127 -38.60 13.13 -12.56
N GLU A 128 -38.14 14.37 -12.76
CA GLU A 128 -38.89 15.41 -13.48
C GLU A 128 -39.25 14.98 -14.92
N ASN A 129 -38.41 14.16 -15.56
CA ASN A 129 -38.68 13.58 -16.88
C ASN A 129 -39.65 12.38 -16.86
N GLY A 130 -40.16 12.01 -15.69
CA GLY A 130 -41.13 10.93 -15.49
C GLY A 130 -40.55 9.52 -15.37
N LYS A 131 -39.22 9.33 -15.51
CA LYS A 131 -38.52 8.05 -15.32
C LYS A 131 -38.30 7.71 -13.84
N GLU A 132 -38.12 6.43 -13.52
CA GLU A 132 -37.77 5.96 -12.18
C GLU A 132 -36.41 6.50 -11.71
N TRP A 133 -36.25 6.66 -10.40
CA TRP A 133 -34.99 7.06 -9.80
C TRP A 133 -34.00 5.89 -9.76
N THR A 134 -32.90 5.99 -10.49
CA THR A 134 -31.75 5.08 -10.40
C THR A 134 -30.65 5.69 -9.54
N VAL A 135 -29.72 4.86 -9.05
CA VAL A 135 -28.53 5.35 -8.31
C VAL A 135 -27.75 6.34 -9.16
N MET A 136 -27.53 6.01 -10.44
CA MET A 136 -26.86 6.89 -11.40
C MET A 136 -27.59 8.22 -11.58
N ALA A 137 -28.92 8.23 -11.57
CA ALA A 137 -29.69 9.47 -11.65
C ALA A 137 -29.47 10.38 -10.43
N PHE A 138 -29.33 9.83 -9.23
CA PHE A 138 -28.96 10.62 -8.05
C PHE A 138 -27.51 11.10 -8.08
N VAL A 139 -26.61 10.38 -8.73
CA VAL A 139 -25.23 10.84 -8.92
C VAL A 139 -25.18 11.99 -9.94
N GLU A 140 -25.86 11.86 -11.08
CA GLU A 140 -25.84 12.82 -12.20
C GLU A 140 -26.68 14.08 -11.98
N ASN A 141 -27.85 13.97 -11.35
CA ASN A 141 -28.82 15.06 -11.34
C ASN A 141 -28.29 16.25 -10.50
N PRO A 142 -28.14 17.45 -11.07
CA PRO A 142 -27.59 18.59 -10.35
C PRO A 142 -28.56 19.25 -9.37
N ILE A 143 -29.88 19.05 -9.57
CA ILE A 143 -30.93 19.66 -8.76
C ILE A 143 -31.22 18.80 -7.54
N ASN A 144 -31.60 17.54 -7.77
CA ASN A 144 -32.05 16.62 -6.72
C ASN A 144 -30.99 15.60 -6.31
N GLY A 145 -29.85 15.56 -7.00
CA GLY A 145 -28.74 14.64 -6.79
C GLY A 145 -27.43 15.34 -6.43
N LEU A 146 -26.31 14.70 -6.75
CA LEU A 146 -24.94 15.16 -6.47
C LEU A 146 -24.33 16.01 -7.60
N GLY A 147 -24.91 16.00 -8.81
CA GLY A 147 -24.44 16.80 -9.94
C GLY A 147 -23.09 16.38 -10.52
N LEU A 148 -22.70 15.11 -10.35
CA LEU A 148 -21.42 14.56 -10.78
C LEU A 148 -21.51 14.03 -12.21
N LYS A 149 -20.45 14.19 -12.99
CA LYS A 149 -20.38 13.61 -14.34
C LYS A 149 -20.03 12.13 -14.25
N VAL A 150 -20.69 11.28 -15.03
CA VAL A 150 -20.39 9.84 -15.11
C VAL A 150 -20.44 9.37 -16.56
N ASN A 151 -19.68 8.33 -16.89
CA ASN A 151 -19.90 7.60 -18.13
C ASN A 151 -21.20 6.80 -18.04
N LYS A 152 -21.86 6.55 -19.18
CA LYS A 152 -23.15 5.82 -19.24
C LYS A 152 -22.99 4.38 -19.74
N ASP A 153 -21.83 3.79 -19.49
CA ASP A 153 -21.58 2.39 -19.82
C ASP A 153 -22.27 1.44 -18.83
N ASN A 154 -22.30 0.15 -19.15
CA ASN A 154 -22.85 -0.85 -18.22
C ASN A 154 -21.92 -1.12 -17.03
N ALA A 155 -20.61 -0.89 -17.19
CA ALA A 155 -19.62 -1.16 -16.16
C ALA A 155 -19.83 -0.28 -14.92
N ILE A 156 -20.09 1.02 -15.11
CA ILE A 156 -20.35 1.96 -14.02
C ILE A 156 -21.70 1.74 -13.35
N LYS A 157 -22.72 1.29 -14.10
CA LYS A 157 -24.03 0.95 -13.51
C LYS A 157 -23.89 -0.22 -12.53
N GLU A 158 -23.17 -1.27 -12.95
CA GLU A 158 -22.89 -2.41 -12.08
C GLU A 158 -21.98 -2.03 -10.90
N ALA A 159 -20.94 -1.22 -11.13
CA ALA A 159 -20.06 -0.75 -10.08
C ALA A 159 -20.81 0.11 -9.05
N LEU A 160 -21.71 1.01 -9.48
CA LEU A 160 -22.56 1.80 -8.59
C LEU A 160 -23.51 0.94 -7.77
N LYS A 161 -24.13 -0.07 -8.38
CA LYS A 161 -25.02 -1.01 -7.69
C LYS A 161 -24.27 -1.76 -6.58
N LYS A 162 -23.08 -2.29 -6.90
CA LYS A 162 -22.22 -3.01 -5.93
C LYS A 162 -21.65 -2.10 -4.85
N ALA A 163 -21.29 -0.86 -5.20
CA ALA A 163 -20.73 0.11 -4.27
C ALA A 163 -21.78 0.73 -3.34
N LEU A 164 -23.04 0.78 -3.77
CA LEU A 164 -24.12 1.50 -3.09
C LEU A 164 -24.14 1.26 -1.57
N PRO A 165 -24.13 0.02 -1.03
CA PRO A 165 -24.20 -0.19 0.42
C PRO A 165 -23.07 0.49 1.20
N SER A 166 -21.87 0.55 0.61
CA SER A 166 -20.71 1.18 1.25
C SER A 166 -20.70 2.70 1.12
N ILE A 167 -21.24 3.24 0.03
CA ILE A 167 -21.13 4.68 -0.29
C ILE A 167 -22.39 5.47 0.09
N PHE A 168 -23.49 4.78 0.41
CA PHE A 168 -24.82 5.40 0.51
C PHE A 168 -24.88 6.51 1.56
N GLN A 169 -24.29 6.28 2.73
CA GLN A 169 -24.26 7.24 3.85
C GLN A 169 -22.97 8.07 3.92
N ASP A 170 -21.95 7.73 3.12
CA ASP A 170 -20.67 8.42 3.15
C ASP A 170 -20.80 9.81 2.50
N LYS A 171 -20.51 10.85 3.29
CA LYS A 171 -20.61 12.25 2.85
C LYS A 171 -19.34 12.72 2.16
N ASP A 172 -18.20 12.13 2.48
CA ASP A 172 -16.90 12.65 2.10
C ASP A 172 -16.33 11.97 0.85
N ILE A 173 -16.86 10.81 0.50
CA ILE A 173 -16.43 10.01 -0.65
C ILE A 173 -16.37 10.78 -1.99
N PHE A 174 -17.30 11.70 -2.23
CA PHE A 174 -17.35 12.48 -3.48
C PHE A 174 -16.84 13.92 -3.34
N VAL A 175 -16.28 14.29 -2.18
CA VAL A 175 -15.81 15.66 -1.95
C VAL A 175 -14.65 15.99 -2.89
N GLY A 176 -14.78 17.10 -3.61
CA GLY A 176 -13.79 17.57 -4.58
C GLY A 176 -13.77 16.80 -5.90
N LYS A 177 -14.70 15.87 -6.13
CA LYS A 177 -14.84 15.13 -7.40
C LYS A 177 -15.85 15.83 -8.30
N SER A 178 -15.53 15.90 -9.60
CA SER A 178 -16.44 16.39 -10.66
C SER A 178 -16.84 15.29 -11.64
N PHE A 179 -16.13 14.16 -11.63
CA PHE A 179 -16.34 12.99 -12.47
C PHE A 179 -16.11 11.69 -11.68
N ILE A 180 -16.92 10.66 -11.95
CA ILE A 180 -16.79 9.31 -11.39
C ILE A 180 -16.77 8.30 -12.53
N ASP A 181 -15.88 7.32 -12.42
CA ASP A 181 -15.80 6.13 -13.26
C ASP A 181 -16.01 4.83 -12.44
N ALA A 182 -16.12 3.70 -13.14
CA ALA A 182 -16.21 2.39 -12.50
C ALA A 182 -14.97 2.07 -11.65
N ASP A 183 -13.79 2.55 -12.05
CA ASP A 183 -12.52 2.29 -11.38
C ASP A 183 -12.48 2.93 -9.99
N PHE A 184 -12.94 4.17 -9.85
CA PHE A 184 -13.07 4.85 -8.56
C PHE A 184 -13.95 4.07 -7.60
N LEU A 185 -15.12 3.61 -8.08
CA LEU A 185 -16.08 2.86 -7.25
C LEU A 185 -15.52 1.50 -6.84
N ASN A 186 -14.84 0.81 -7.75
CA ASN A 186 -14.18 -0.46 -7.46
C ASN A 186 -13.03 -0.28 -6.44
N ASN A 187 -12.27 0.81 -6.52
CA ASN A 187 -11.22 1.12 -5.55
C ASN A 187 -11.79 1.39 -4.15
N GLN A 188 -12.96 2.02 -4.05
CA GLN A 188 -13.62 2.20 -2.76
C GLN A 188 -14.11 0.86 -2.17
N LEU A 189 -14.62 -0.02 -3.01
CA LEU A 189 -15.03 -1.37 -2.62
C LEU A 189 -13.85 -2.23 -2.18
N PHE A 190 -12.65 -1.93 -2.69
CA PHE A 190 -11.45 -2.72 -2.45
C PHE A 190 -10.22 -1.83 -2.16
N PRO A 191 -10.17 -1.14 -1.00
CA PRO A 191 -9.14 -0.15 -0.69
C PRO A 191 -7.73 -0.74 -0.54
N ASN A 192 -7.62 -2.06 -0.35
CA ASN A 192 -6.36 -2.79 -0.18
C ASN A 192 -5.96 -3.61 -1.43
N ILE A 193 -6.18 -3.06 -2.63
CA ILE A 193 -5.91 -3.77 -3.88
C ILE A 193 -4.43 -4.17 -4.02
N ILE A 194 -3.49 -3.25 -3.79
CA ILE A 194 -2.05 -3.52 -3.96
C ILE A 194 -1.56 -4.63 -3.02
N PRO A 195 -1.81 -4.57 -1.69
CA PRO A 195 -1.48 -5.68 -0.80
C PRO A 195 -2.14 -7.00 -1.20
N SER A 196 -3.33 -6.95 -1.79
CA SER A 196 -4.06 -8.14 -2.23
C SER A 196 -3.47 -8.73 -3.51
N ILE A 197 -3.01 -7.90 -4.46
CA ILE A 197 -2.26 -8.34 -5.64
C ILE A 197 -0.98 -9.06 -5.19
N LEU A 198 -0.20 -8.47 -4.27
CA LEU A 198 1.03 -9.11 -3.78
C LEU A 198 0.76 -10.42 -3.04
N LYS A 199 -0.28 -10.47 -2.19
CA LYS A 199 -0.72 -11.71 -1.53
C LYS A 199 -1.17 -12.77 -2.54
N TRP A 200 -1.92 -12.36 -3.56
CA TRP A 200 -2.36 -13.24 -4.62
C TRP A 200 -1.19 -13.78 -5.45
N ILE A 201 -0.20 -12.96 -5.79
CA ILE A 201 1.04 -13.39 -6.45
C ILE A 201 1.74 -14.48 -5.62
N CYS A 202 1.75 -14.37 -4.29
CA CYS A 202 2.41 -15.33 -3.41
C CYS A 202 1.60 -16.62 -3.18
N LYS A 203 0.27 -16.53 -3.09
CA LYS A 203 -0.61 -17.64 -2.66
C LYS A 203 -1.50 -18.22 -3.77
N GLY A 204 -1.54 -17.58 -4.94
CA GLY A 204 -2.37 -17.98 -6.08
C GLY A 204 -3.85 -18.07 -5.75
N ASP A 205 -4.50 -19.09 -6.30
CA ASP A 205 -5.95 -19.28 -6.22
C ASP A 205 -6.45 -19.49 -4.78
N VAL A 206 -5.58 -19.94 -3.87
CA VAL A 206 -5.90 -20.04 -2.43
C VAL A 206 -6.31 -18.69 -1.85
N PHE A 207 -5.69 -17.59 -2.30
CA PHE A 207 -6.10 -16.25 -1.88
C PHE A 207 -7.50 -15.91 -2.41
N LEU A 208 -7.79 -16.26 -3.67
CA LEU A 208 -9.11 -16.00 -4.26
C LEU A 208 -10.19 -16.76 -3.49
N ASP A 209 -9.92 -17.98 -3.01
CA ASP A 209 -10.86 -18.77 -2.21
C ASP A 209 -11.20 -18.16 -0.84
N THR A 210 -10.37 -17.25 -0.33
CA THR A 210 -10.71 -16.50 0.88
C THR A 210 -11.71 -15.37 0.65
N LEU A 211 -11.93 -14.98 -0.61
CA LEU A 211 -12.83 -13.89 -0.99
C LEU A 211 -14.23 -14.43 -1.29
N ASP A 212 -15.27 -13.67 -0.90
CA ASP A 212 -16.64 -13.93 -1.34
C ASP A 212 -16.80 -13.70 -2.85
N ALA A 213 -17.84 -14.31 -3.45
CA ALA A 213 -18.04 -14.28 -4.89
C ALA A 213 -18.10 -12.86 -5.48
N GLY A 214 -18.70 -11.90 -4.76
CA GLY A 214 -18.76 -10.50 -5.18
C GLY A 214 -17.37 -9.84 -5.19
N LYS A 215 -16.57 -10.06 -4.14
CA LYS A 215 -15.20 -9.53 -4.06
C LYS A 215 -14.24 -10.18 -5.06
N LYS A 216 -14.40 -11.47 -5.38
CA LYS A 216 -13.60 -12.13 -6.42
C LYS A 216 -13.80 -11.43 -7.76
N GLU A 217 -15.05 -11.14 -8.12
CA GLU A 217 -15.39 -10.46 -9.38
C GLU A 217 -14.84 -9.02 -9.40
N VAL A 218 -14.99 -8.27 -8.30
CA VAL A 218 -14.44 -6.91 -8.19
C VAL A 218 -12.91 -6.93 -8.30
N PHE A 219 -12.23 -7.85 -7.63
CA PHE A 219 -10.78 -8.01 -7.71
C PHE A 219 -10.31 -8.29 -9.14
N ALA A 220 -10.96 -9.23 -9.84
CA ALA A 220 -10.65 -9.56 -11.22
C ALA A 220 -10.85 -8.36 -12.17
N ASN A 221 -11.95 -7.62 -11.98
CA ASN A 221 -12.23 -6.41 -12.76
C ASN A 221 -11.17 -5.32 -12.55
N ILE A 222 -10.72 -5.10 -11.31
CA ILE A 222 -9.66 -4.12 -11.01
C ILE A 222 -8.33 -4.56 -11.62
N CYS A 223 -7.96 -5.84 -11.49
CA CYS A 223 -6.71 -6.38 -12.07
C CYS A 223 -6.68 -6.17 -13.59
N LYS A 224 -7.80 -6.42 -14.27
CA LYS A 224 -7.93 -6.24 -15.72
C LYS A 224 -7.88 -4.77 -16.13
N ALA A 225 -8.63 -3.90 -15.44
CA ALA A 225 -8.74 -2.50 -15.79
C ALA A 225 -7.46 -1.69 -15.50
N GLN A 226 -6.83 -1.90 -14.34
CA GLN A 226 -5.73 -1.05 -13.86
C GLN A 226 -4.33 -1.66 -14.07
N TYR A 227 -4.23 -2.99 -14.09
CA TYR A 227 -2.95 -3.70 -14.11
C TYR A 227 -2.76 -4.56 -15.37
N ASP A 228 -3.76 -4.58 -16.26
CA ASP A 228 -3.75 -5.30 -17.53
C ASP A 228 -3.40 -6.79 -17.34
N PHE A 229 -4.05 -7.45 -16.39
CA PHE A 229 -3.98 -8.90 -16.22
C PHE A 229 -5.27 -9.50 -15.65
N GLU A 230 -5.51 -10.77 -15.97
CA GLU A 230 -6.57 -11.55 -15.36
C GLU A 230 -5.97 -12.46 -14.27
N PRO A 231 -6.55 -12.51 -13.05
CA PRO A 231 -6.04 -13.34 -11.96
C PRO A 231 -6.15 -14.84 -12.26
N ASP A 232 -5.15 -15.38 -12.96
CA ASP A 232 -4.95 -16.81 -13.21
C ASP A 232 -3.51 -17.18 -12.88
N HIS A 233 -3.32 -18.03 -11.87
CA HIS A 233 -1.98 -18.43 -11.40
C HIS A 233 -1.21 -19.23 -12.47
N ARG A 234 -1.86 -19.79 -13.50
CA ARG A 234 -1.18 -20.42 -14.64
C ARG A 234 -0.32 -19.41 -15.43
N ASN A 235 -0.71 -18.14 -15.40
CA ASN A 235 -0.02 -17.05 -16.09
C ASN A 235 0.91 -16.23 -15.17
N ILE A 236 1.23 -16.74 -13.97
CA ILE A 236 1.99 -16.02 -12.94
C ILE A 236 3.30 -15.42 -13.47
N LYS A 237 3.98 -16.12 -14.38
CA LYS A 237 5.24 -15.63 -14.98
C LYS A 237 5.05 -14.30 -15.71
N ALA A 238 4.02 -14.18 -16.56
CA ALA A 238 3.75 -12.96 -17.32
C ALA A 238 3.32 -11.79 -16.40
N ILE A 239 2.66 -12.10 -15.29
CA ILE A 239 2.21 -11.11 -14.31
C ILE A 239 3.39 -10.59 -13.48
N VAL A 240 4.25 -11.50 -13.02
CA VAL A 240 5.46 -11.12 -12.28
C VAL A 240 6.45 -10.41 -13.18
N GLU A 241 6.45 -10.70 -14.48
CA GLU A 241 7.16 -9.89 -15.46
C GLU A 241 6.67 -8.43 -15.43
N LYS A 242 5.34 -8.20 -15.46
CA LYS A 242 4.76 -6.85 -15.33
C LYS A 242 5.18 -6.16 -14.03
N LEU A 243 5.19 -6.88 -12.89
CA LEU A 243 5.70 -6.39 -11.61
C LEU A 243 7.16 -5.91 -11.73
N GLY A 244 8.04 -6.74 -12.29
CA GLY A 244 9.46 -6.40 -12.44
C GLY A 244 9.74 -5.31 -13.48
N THR A 245 8.88 -5.14 -14.49
CA THR A 245 9.00 -4.01 -15.43
C THR A 245 8.54 -2.66 -14.86
N GLN A 246 7.78 -2.67 -13.76
CA GLN A 246 7.29 -1.48 -13.04
C GLN A 246 6.54 -0.46 -13.93
N LYS A 247 5.84 -0.93 -14.97
CA LYS A 247 5.10 -0.04 -15.89
C LYS A 247 3.72 0.33 -15.34
N ASN A 248 3.32 1.60 -15.51
CA ASN A 248 2.01 2.11 -15.12
C ASN A 248 1.70 1.84 -13.64
N GLY A 249 0.54 1.27 -13.31
CA GLY A 249 0.13 0.94 -11.94
C GLY A 249 1.08 -0.02 -11.21
N TRP A 250 1.91 -0.78 -11.92
CA TRP A 250 2.87 -1.71 -11.32
C TRP A 250 4.02 -1.02 -10.58
N ASN A 251 4.31 0.25 -10.85
CA ASN A 251 5.29 1.00 -10.06
C ASN A 251 4.87 1.07 -8.58
N ASN A 252 3.60 1.35 -8.30
CA ASN A 252 3.10 1.44 -6.93
C ASN A 252 3.08 0.06 -6.24
N VAL A 253 2.84 -1.00 -7.01
CA VAL A 253 2.91 -2.39 -6.50
C VAL A 253 4.35 -2.74 -6.15
N TRP A 254 5.30 -2.35 -6.99
CA TRP A 254 6.72 -2.52 -6.74
C TRP A 254 7.19 -1.74 -5.52
N GLU A 255 6.84 -0.46 -5.39
CA GLU A 255 7.20 0.36 -4.23
C GLU A 255 6.71 -0.27 -2.91
N LEU A 256 5.49 -0.80 -2.88
CA LEU A 256 4.96 -1.46 -1.68
C LEU A 256 5.67 -2.78 -1.37
N TYR A 257 6.06 -3.55 -2.40
CA TYR A 257 6.90 -4.72 -2.23
C TYR A 257 8.30 -4.34 -1.71
N ALA A 258 8.93 -3.35 -2.34
CA ALA A 258 10.27 -2.86 -2.00
C ALA A 258 10.36 -2.29 -0.59
N ALA A 259 9.27 -1.72 -0.06
CA ALA A 259 9.20 -1.23 1.32
C ALA A 259 9.17 -2.35 2.37
N ALA A 260 8.78 -3.58 2.01
CA ALA A 260 8.69 -4.69 2.95
C ALA A 260 8.86 -6.06 2.24
N PRO A 261 10.03 -6.34 1.64
CA PRO A 261 10.22 -7.54 0.81
C PRO A 261 10.09 -8.84 1.61
N ASN A 262 10.47 -8.83 2.89
CA ASN A 262 10.34 -9.98 3.80
C ASN A 262 8.90 -10.45 4.03
N LYS A 263 7.89 -9.62 3.74
CA LYS A 263 6.47 -10.03 3.83
C LYS A 263 6.03 -10.91 2.67
N TYR A 264 6.78 -10.92 1.57
CA TYR A 264 6.43 -11.59 0.32
C TYR A 264 7.64 -12.39 -0.21
N PRO A 265 8.16 -13.38 0.56
CA PRO A 265 9.39 -14.08 0.22
C PRO A 265 9.31 -14.85 -1.10
N GLU A 266 8.12 -15.29 -1.51
CA GLU A 266 7.91 -16.05 -2.75
C GLU A 266 8.17 -15.22 -4.02
N ILE A 267 8.12 -13.88 -3.92
CA ILE A 267 8.29 -12.98 -5.07
C ILE A 267 9.72 -13.04 -5.63
N GLU A 268 10.75 -13.29 -4.81
CA GLU A 268 12.13 -13.40 -5.28
C GLU A 268 12.28 -14.52 -6.33
N ASP A 269 11.77 -15.71 -6.01
CA ASP A 269 11.85 -16.88 -6.89
C ASP A 269 11.00 -16.68 -8.15
N LEU A 270 9.83 -16.05 -8.02
CA LEU A 270 8.99 -15.73 -9.17
C LEU A 270 9.63 -14.70 -10.10
N LEU A 271 10.28 -13.65 -9.57
CA LEU A 271 11.03 -12.67 -10.37
C LEU A 271 12.18 -13.34 -11.12
N ARG A 272 12.83 -14.32 -10.49
CA ARG A 272 13.87 -15.12 -11.15
C ARG A 272 13.33 -15.87 -12.37
N LEU A 273 12.14 -16.46 -12.27
CA LEU A 273 11.49 -17.17 -13.38
C LEU A 273 10.97 -16.24 -14.48
N ALA A 274 10.62 -15.00 -14.11
CA ALA A 274 9.97 -14.03 -14.99
C ALA A 274 10.90 -13.02 -15.66
N LYS A 275 12.21 -13.01 -15.33
CA LYS A 275 13.18 -12.08 -15.93
C LYS A 275 13.17 -12.19 -17.48
N PRO A 276 12.93 -11.08 -18.20
CA PRO A 276 13.08 -11.02 -19.64
C PRO A 276 14.53 -11.27 -20.10
N ASN A 277 14.71 -11.84 -21.29
CA ASN A 277 16.04 -12.07 -21.86
C ASN A 277 16.76 -10.75 -22.20
N ASP A 278 16.01 -9.73 -22.62
CA ASP A 278 16.52 -8.40 -22.91
C ASP A 278 15.84 -7.38 -21.97
N LEU A 279 16.66 -6.56 -21.31
CA LEU A 279 16.19 -5.49 -20.44
C LEU A 279 15.96 -4.18 -21.21
N GLY A 280 16.21 -4.17 -22.52
CA GLY A 280 16.05 -3.01 -23.38
C GLY A 280 17.14 -1.95 -23.19
N ILE A 281 17.12 -0.94 -24.07
CA ILE A 281 18.09 0.17 -24.07
C ILE A 281 17.33 1.49 -24.19
N GLY A 282 17.83 2.53 -23.53
CA GLY A 282 17.29 3.90 -23.63
C GLY A 282 15.86 3.99 -23.10
N LEU A 283 14.95 4.55 -23.89
CA LEU A 283 13.57 4.84 -23.48
C LEU A 283 12.72 3.57 -23.20
N TYR A 284 13.16 2.40 -23.69
CA TYR A 284 12.50 1.11 -23.49
C TYR A 284 13.16 0.25 -22.42
N ALA A 285 14.21 0.77 -21.76
CA ALA A 285 14.89 0.05 -20.70
C ALA A 285 13.95 -0.20 -19.51
N ILE A 286 13.92 -1.44 -19.03
CA ILE A 286 13.21 -1.80 -17.82
C ILE A 286 14.14 -1.71 -16.60
N PRO A 287 13.59 -1.52 -15.39
CA PRO A 287 14.41 -1.31 -14.20
C PRO A 287 15.29 -2.52 -13.89
N GLN A 288 16.60 -2.28 -13.78
CA GLN A 288 17.59 -3.33 -13.45
C GLN A 288 17.49 -3.77 -11.99
N ASN A 289 17.04 -2.88 -11.10
CA ASN A 289 16.89 -3.13 -9.67
C ASN A 289 15.82 -4.19 -9.36
N SER A 290 14.94 -4.50 -10.31
CA SER A 290 13.86 -5.47 -10.12
C SER A 290 14.29 -6.93 -10.12
N TRP A 291 15.47 -7.25 -10.65
CA TRP A 291 15.80 -8.60 -11.04
C TRP A 291 16.95 -9.18 -10.19
N PRO A 292 16.72 -10.30 -9.46
CA PRO A 292 17.76 -10.91 -8.63
C PRO A 292 19.03 -11.24 -9.44
N GLN A 293 18.85 -11.77 -10.65
CA GLN A 293 19.98 -12.18 -11.50
C GLN A 293 20.83 -11.00 -11.95
N VAL A 294 20.25 -9.81 -12.15
CA VAL A 294 21.04 -8.62 -12.51
C VAL A 294 21.91 -8.19 -11.34
N ASN A 295 21.41 -8.30 -10.10
CA ASN A 295 22.25 -8.06 -8.93
C ASN A 295 23.37 -9.09 -8.81
N GLU A 296 23.10 -10.38 -9.07
CA GLU A 296 24.12 -11.44 -9.07
C GLU A 296 25.20 -11.20 -10.13
N GLU A 297 24.81 -10.83 -11.36
CA GLU A 297 25.71 -10.45 -12.45
C GLU A 297 26.60 -9.26 -12.05
N LYS A 298 26.01 -8.22 -11.43
CA LYS A 298 26.75 -7.05 -10.93
C LYS A 298 27.66 -7.36 -9.74
N GLU A 299 27.32 -8.32 -8.89
CA GLU A 299 28.22 -8.81 -7.83
C GLU A 299 29.42 -9.58 -8.42
N GLU A 300 29.22 -10.40 -9.46
CA GLU A 300 30.33 -11.09 -10.13
C GLU A 300 31.24 -10.09 -10.86
N GLU A 301 30.66 -9.09 -11.52
CA GLU A 301 31.41 -7.99 -12.14
C GLU A 301 32.26 -7.25 -11.10
N LEU A 302 31.67 -6.88 -9.96
CA LEU A 302 32.39 -6.25 -8.86
C LEU A 302 33.52 -7.16 -8.35
N ARG A 303 33.26 -8.46 -8.18
CA ARG A 303 34.28 -9.43 -7.77
C ARG A 303 35.48 -9.43 -8.73
N ALA A 304 35.23 -9.49 -10.03
CA ALA A 304 36.28 -9.51 -11.03
C ALA A 304 37.13 -8.23 -11.01
N HIS A 305 36.52 -7.07 -10.75
CA HIS A 305 37.25 -5.80 -10.59
C HIS A 305 38.07 -5.74 -9.30
N LEU A 306 37.51 -6.24 -8.19
CA LEU A 306 38.22 -6.36 -6.92
C LEU A 306 39.42 -7.31 -7.03
N GLU A 307 39.31 -8.40 -7.79
CA GLU A 307 40.45 -9.30 -8.08
C GLU A 307 41.56 -8.60 -8.88
N LYS A 308 41.20 -7.74 -9.84
CA LYS A 308 42.18 -6.93 -10.59
C LYS A 308 42.88 -5.91 -9.68
N THR A 309 42.16 -5.37 -8.70
CA THR A 309 42.69 -4.39 -7.73
C THR A 309 43.86 -4.95 -6.92
N LEU A 310 43.89 -6.27 -6.69
CA LEU A 310 44.99 -6.93 -5.96
C LEU A 310 46.38 -6.80 -6.62
N LYS A 311 46.42 -6.45 -7.91
CA LYS A 311 47.68 -6.28 -8.66
C LYS A 311 48.23 -4.85 -8.58
N LEU A 312 47.51 -3.94 -7.93
CA LEU A 312 47.86 -2.53 -7.84
C LEU A 312 48.65 -2.24 -6.56
N ASP A 313 49.38 -1.12 -6.53
CA ASP A 313 49.94 -0.58 -5.31
C ASP A 313 48.84 0.02 -4.39
N PRO A 314 49.08 0.18 -3.07
CA PRO A 314 48.03 0.59 -2.13
C PRO A 314 47.33 1.91 -2.48
N LYS A 315 48.04 2.89 -3.06
CA LYS A 315 47.45 4.17 -3.45
C LYS A 315 46.56 4.01 -4.68
N LYS A 316 47.03 3.30 -5.71
CA LYS A 316 46.20 3.01 -6.90
C LYS A 316 45.01 2.11 -6.56
N ALA A 317 45.18 1.16 -5.65
CA ALA A 317 44.09 0.32 -5.17
C ALA A 317 43.00 1.16 -4.46
N SER A 318 43.39 2.14 -3.64
CA SER A 318 42.45 3.09 -3.01
C SER A 318 41.66 3.92 -4.04
N ILE A 319 42.32 4.38 -5.10
CA ILE A 319 41.66 5.11 -6.20
C ILE A 319 40.66 4.20 -6.94
N GLU A 320 41.05 2.95 -7.23
CA GLU A 320 40.17 2.00 -7.92
C GLU A 320 38.95 1.61 -7.06
N LEU A 321 39.12 1.44 -5.75
CA LEU A 321 37.99 1.20 -4.83
C LEU A 321 37.00 2.37 -4.82
N ASN A 322 37.48 3.62 -4.81
CA ASN A 322 36.62 4.80 -4.93
C ASN A 322 35.87 4.86 -6.27
N ARG A 323 36.52 4.44 -7.37
CA ARG A 323 35.87 4.35 -8.68
C ARG A 323 34.73 3.32 -8.68
N LEU A 324 35.00 2.13 -8.15
CA LEU A 324 34.00 1.06 -8.01
C LEU A 324 32.85 1.48 -7.10
N GLU A 325 33.15 2.17 -6.01
CA GLU A 325 32.15 2.74 -5.10
C GLU A 325 31.23 3.73 -5.83
N ALA A 326 31.80 4.65 -6.62
CA ALA A 326 31.01 5.61 -7.40
C ALA A 326 30.11 4.93 -8.44
N GLU A 327 30.56 3.83 -9.04
CA GLU A 327 29.82 3.05 -10.03
C GLU A 327 28.67 2.24 -9.42
N HIS A 328 28.89 1.63 -8.25
CA HIS A 328 27.92 0.72 -7.65
C HIS A 328 27.06 1.31 -6.53
N LYS A 329 27.31 2.55 -6.06
CA LYS A 329 26.58 3.15 -4.92
C LYS A 329 25.06 3.11 -5.05
N GLU A 330 24.52 3.30 -6.26
CA GLU A 330 23.07 3.32 -6.52
C GLU A 330 22.41 1.96 -6.20
N ARG A 331 23.17 0.87 -6.28
CA ARG A 331 22.71 -0.48 -5.95
C ARG A 331 22.39 -0.66 -4.46
N ARG A 332 22.80 0.27 -3.58
CA ARG A 332 22.39 0.26 -2.17
C ARG A 332 20.91 0.54 -1.98
N ASN A 333 20.30 1.23 -2.94
CA ASN A 333 18.86 1.51 -2.97
C ASN A 333 18.06 0.35 -3.56
N TRP A 334 18.72 -0.73 -4.00
CA TRP A 334 18.03 -1.91 -4.52
C TRP A 334 17.57 -2.79 -3.37
N ILE A 335 16.42 -3.45 -3.56
CA ILE A 335 15.84 -4.37 -2.56
C ILE A 335 16.82 -5.49 -2.16
N TRP A 336 17.70 -5.89 -3.07
CA TRP A 336 18.70 -6.94 -2.87
C TRP A 336 19.75 -6.57 -1.83
N TYR A 337 20.03 -5.27 -1.65
CA TYR A 337 20.92 -4.80 -0.61
C TYR A 337 20.29 -4.98 0.78
N GLU A 338 19.01 -4.65 0.92
CA GLU A 338 18.26 -4.87 2.17
C GLU A 338 18.12 -6.36 2.50
N LEU A 339 17.88 -7.20 1.49
CA LEU A 339 17.77 -8.66 1.60
C LEU A 339 19.12 -9.40 1.79
N ASP A 340 20.22 -8.69 2.08
CA ASP A 340 21.54 -9.30 2.28
C ASP A 340 22.10 -10.06 1.05
N LYS A 341 21.60 -9.78 -0.16
CA LYS A 341 21.99 -10.43 -1.43
C LYS A 341 23.08 -9.68 -2.21
N ALA A 342 23.61 -8.57 -1.68
CA ALA A 342 24.72 -7.82 -2.27
C ALA A 342 25.92 -7.70 -1.29
N PRO A 343 26.56 -8.82 -0.88
CA PRO A 343 27.59 -8.82 0.16
C PRO A 343 28.88 -8.10 -0.23
N LEU A 344 29.32 -8.15 -1.49
CA LEU A 344 30.52 -7.45 -1.93
C LEU A 344 30.29 -5.95 -2.00
N LEU A 345 29.09 -5.51 -2.41
CA LEU A 345 28.71 -4.11 -2.34
C LEU A 345 28.69 -3.57 -0.89
N LYS A 346 28.19 -4.36 0.07
CA LYS A 346 28.28 -4.03 1.50
C LYS A 346 29.74 -3.90 1.96
N ALA A 347 30.59 -4.84 1.54
CA ALA A 347 32.01 -4.81 1.86
C ALA A 347 32.74 -3.60 1.23
N LEU A 348 32.36 -3.21 0.02
CA LEU A 348 32.97 -2.12 -0.74
C LEU A 348 32.90 -0.78 0.00
N SER A 349 31.82 -0.51 0.74
CA SER A 349 31.70 0.69 1.56
C SER A 349 32.82 0.77 2.60
N GLY A 350 33.00 -0.29 3.38
CA GLY A 350 34.03 -0.35 4.41
C GLY A 350 35.44 -0.39 3.83
N LEU A 351 35.64 -1.08 2.70
CA LEU A 351 36.92 -1.09 2.00
C LEU A 351 37.33 0.30 1.51
N THR A 352 36.37 1.06 0.96
CA THR A 352 36.62 2.41 0.44
C THR A 352 36.95 3.38 1.57
N GLU A 353 36.19 3.35 2.67
CA GLU A 353 36.47 4.18 3.84
C GLU A 353 37.84 3.85 4.45
N MET A 354 38.12 2.55 4.64
CA MET A 354 39.40 2.06 5.13
C MET A 354 40.54 2.54 4.24
N ALA A 355 40.42 2.37 2.92
CA ALA A 355 41.47 2.72 1.97
C ALA A 355 41.71 4.23 1.87
N ALA A 356 40.64 5.04 1.89
CA ALA A 356 40.74 6.50 1.86
C ALA A 356 41.54 7.04 3.05
N LYS A 357 41.30 6.49 4.25
CA LYS A 357 41.98 6.94 5.47
C LYS A 357 43.38 6.31 5.62
N ALA A 358 43.53 5.02 5.33
CA ALA A 358 44.80 4.29 5.51
C ALA A 358 45.93 4.75 4.55
N THR A 359 45.57 5.34 3.41
CA THR A 359 46.55 5.83 2.42
C THR A 359 46.98 7.29 2.63
N THR A 360 46.37 7.99 3.59
CA THR A 360 46.77 9.34 3.99
C THR A 360 48.13 9.31 4.70
N PRO A 361 49.09 10.18 4.32
CA PRO A 361 50.35 10.28 5.04
C PRO A 361 50.13 10.83 6.46
N PHE A 362 50.81 10.26 7.45
CA PHE A 362 50.75 10.71 8.84
C PHE A 362 52.16 10.98 9.41
N PRO A 363 52.56 12.25 9.61
CA PRO A 363 53.86 12.59 10.17
C PRO A 363 53.78 12.88 11.69
N PHE A 364 53.56 11.85 12.51
CA PHE A 364 53.55 12.03 13.98
C PHE A 364 54.97 12.19 14.53
N ALA A 365 55.16 13.18 15.38
CA ALA A 365 56.43 13.50 16.02
C ALA A 365 56.57 12.93 17.44
N ASN A 366 55.45 12.67 18.12
CA ASN A 366 55.41 12.19 19.51
C ASN A 366 54.24 11.22 19.77
N ILE A 367 54.21 10.60 20.95
CA ILE A 367 53.23 9.57 21.31
C ILE A 367 51.82 10.16 21.53
N GLU A 368 51.73 11.40 22.00
CA GLU A 368 50.45 12.10 22.19
C GLU A 368 49.73 12.31 20.85
N GLU A 369 50.45 12.71 19.81
CA GLU A 369 49.90 12.83 18.45
C GLU A 369 49.39 11.50 17.89
N ILE A 370 50.13 10.40 18.10
CA ILE A 370 49.68 9.05 17.71
C ILE A 370 48.39 8.68 18.45
N THR A 371 48.33 8.97 19.75
CA THR A 371 47.18 8.67 20.60
C THR A 371 45.96 9.45 20.12
N ASN A 372 46.10 10.77 19.96
CA ASN A 372 45.05 11.66 19.49
C ASN A 372 44.55 11.28 18.09
N TYR A 373 45.45 10.92 17.17
CA TYR A 373 45.06 10.39 15.87
C TYR A 373 44.27 9.09 16.00
N TYR A 374 44.74 8.13 16.81
CA TYR A 374 44.10 6.83 16.89
C TYR A 374 42.69 6.92 17.51
N ILE A 375 42.51 7.75 18.55
CA ILE A 375 41.21 7.94 19.21
C ILE A 375 40.20 8.72 18.37
N THR A 376 40.64 9.48 17.37
CA THR A 376 39.77 10.30 16.50
C THR A 376 39.52 9.66 15.14
N GLU A 377 40.55 9.11 14.50
CA GLU A 377 40.53 8.66 13.11
C GLU A 377 41.04 7.23 12.92
N GLY A 378 42.10 6.82 13.62
CA GLY A 378 42.72 5.50 13.43
C GLY A 378 41.76 4.34 13.72
N PHE A 379 40.98 4.42 14.79
CA PHE A 379 39.99 3.39 15.13
C PHE A 379 38.89 3.22 14.07
N ARG A 380 38.58 4.27 13.29
CA ARG A 380 37.59 4.20 12.20
C ARG A 380 38.09 3.31 11.07
N ILE A 381 39.40 3.28 10.83
CA ILE A 381 40.03 2.39 9.84
C ILE A 381 39.85 0.93 10.29
N ASP A 382 40.10 0.64 11.56
CA ASP A 382 39.89 -0.70 12.13
C ASP A 382 38.42 -1.13 12.06
N ASN A 383 37.51 -0.20 12.37
CA ASN A 383 36.08 -0.45 12.28
C ASN A 383 35.63 -0.75 10.84
N ALA A 384 36.02 0.10 9.89
CA ALA A 384 35.68 -0.05 8.48
C ALA A 384 36.22 -1.36 7.88
N MET A 385 37.45 -1.74 8.26
CA MET A 385 38.05 -3.03 7.90
C MET A 385 37.21 -4.21 8.42
N ARG A 386 36.83 -4.19 9.70
CA ARG A 386 36.03 -5.25 10.32
C ARG A 386 34.64 -5.34 9.68
N GLN A 387 33.97 -4.21 9.45
CA GLN A 387 32.68 -4.15 8.79
C GLN A 387 32.74 -4.71 7.36
N ALA A 388 33.79 -4.34 6.60
CA ALA A 388 34.01 -4.88 5.26
C ALA A 388 34.17 -6.40 5.25
N PHE A 389 34.95 -6.94 6.20
CA PHE A 389 35.16 -8.38 6.30
C PHE A 389 33.90 -9.12 6.79
N ALA A 390 33.14 -8.54 7.72
CA ALA A 390 31.91 -9.13 8.25
C ALA A 390 30.76 -9.16 7.23
N ALA A 391 30.77 -8.27 6.24
CA ALA A 391 29.73 -8.18 5.21
C ALA A 391 29.67 -9.40 4.27
N VAL A 392 30.79 -10.13 4.09
CA VAL A 392 30.88 -11.26 3.18
C VAL A 392 30.70 -12.61 3.89
N LYS A 393 29.86 -13.48 3.31
CA LYS A 393 29.49 -14.76 3.92
C LYS A 393 30.24 -15.95 3.31
N THR A 394 30.55 -15.92 2.02
CA THR A 394 31.18 -17.04 1.29
C THR A 394 32.70 -17.07 1.51
N GLU A 395 33.31 -18.26 1.49
CA GLU A 395 34.77 -18.39 1.62
C GLU A 395 35.54 -17.77 0.46
N LYS A 396 34.97 -17.79 -0.75
CA LYS A 396 35.54 -17.13 -1.94
C LYS A 396 35.64 -15.62 -1.70
N ASP A 397 34.56 -14.99 -1.27
CA ASP A 397 34.51 -13.55 -1.03
C ASP A 397 35.36 -13.15 0.19
N LYS A 398 35.31 -13.91 1.29
CA LYS A 398 36.19 -13.69 2.46
C LYS A 398 37.66 -13.70 2.08
N THR A 399 38.08 -14.66 1.24
CA THR A 399 39.47 -14.75 0.78
C THR A 399 39.86 -13.53 -0.04
N LEU A 400 38.99 -13.06 -0.93
CA LEU A 400 39.22 -11.86 -1.74
C LEU A 400 39.33 -10.60 -0.86
N ILE A 401 38.34 -10.35 0.01
CA ILE A 401 38.33 -9.19 0.89
C ILE A 401 39.55 -9.20 1.82
N LYS A 402 39.92 -10.35 2.38
CA LYS A 402 41.13 -10.50 3.20
C LYS A 402 42.39 -10.08 2.45
N LYS A 403 42.54 -10.45 1.17
CA LYS A 403 43.70 -10.05 0.36
C LYS A 403 43.73 -8.53 0.12
N ILE A 404 42.58 -7.90 -0.10
CA ILE A 404 42.50 -6.42 -0.25
C ILE A 404 42.86 -5.72 1.06
N ILE A 405 42.35 -6.21 2.18
CA ILE A 405 42.72 -5.71 3.51
C ILE A 405 44.24 -5.85 3.71
N GLN A 406 44.82 -7.00 3.39
CA GLN A 406 46.28 -7.20 3.47
C GLN A 406 47.08 -6.26 2.56
N LEU A 407 46.54 -5.85 1.41
CA LEU A 407 47.22 -4.93 0.49
C LEU A 407 47.30 -3.51 1.06
N ILE A 408 46.23 -3.02 1.71
CA ILE A 408 46.11 -1.60 2.09
C ILE A 408 46.23 -1.38 3.60
N TYR A 409 45.48 -2.15 4.40
CA TYR A 409 45.40 -1.98 5.85
C TYR A 409 46.66 -2.47 6.57
N LYS A 410 47.21 -3.61 6.15
CA LYS A 410 48.40 -4.19 6.80
C LYS A 410 49.60 -3.22 6.76
N PRO A 411 49.97 -2.61 5.61
CA PRO A 411 51.06 -1.62 5.59
C PRO A 411 50.80 -0.40 6.47
N TRP A 412 49.55 0.06 6.57
CA TRP A 412 49.19 1.15 7.47
C TRP A 412 49.42 0.77 8.94
N LEU A 413 48.94 -0.41 9.34
CA LEU A 413 49.09 -0.91 10.72
C LEU A 413 50.55 -1.17 11.08
N GLU A 414 51.33 -1.77 10.19
CA GLU A 414 52.77 -2.03 10.37
C GLU A 414 53.55 -0.72 10.53
N ASN A 415 53.26 0.30 9.71
CA ASN A 415 53.88 1.60 9.81
C ASN A 415 53.52 2.32 11.13
N LEU A 416 52.25 2.26 11.55
CA LEU A 416 51.81 2.84 12.82
C LEU A 416 52.51 2.19 14.01
N ASN A 417 52.56 0.85 14.03
CA ASN A 417 53.24 0.08 15.09
C ASN A 417 54.73 0.37 15.13
N THR A 418 55.41 0.37 13.97
CA THR A 418 56.85 0.66 13.90
C THR A 418 57.15 2.07 14.43
N LYS A 419 56.34 3.07 14.06
CA LYS A 419 56.49 4.44 14.58
C LYS A 419 56.28 4.51 16.09
N PHE A 420 55.22 3.89 16.59
CA PHE A 420 54.94 3.86 18.03
C PHE A 420 56.09 3.21 18.81
N GLN A 421 56.58 2.05 18.37
CA GLN A 421 57.70 1.34 19.00
C GLN A 421 58.97 2.19 19.00
N ASN A 422 59.30 2.87 17.89
CA ASN A 422 60.46 3.74 17.80
C ASN A 422 60.37 4.96 18.74
N LEU A 423 59.17 5.49 19.00
CA LEU A 423 58.98 6.58 19.95
C LEU A 423 59.07 6.11 21.39
N VAL A 424 58.46 4.97 21.71
CA VAL A 424 58.55 4.33 23.05
C VAL A 424 59.99 3.98 23.40
N GLN A 425 60.79 3.51 22.43
CA GLN A 425 62.21 3.22 22.66
C GLN A 425 63.01 4.47 23.06
N LYS A 426 62.58 5.65 22.61
CA LYS A 426 63.22 6.93 22.97
C LYS A 426 62.74 7.44 24.32
N ASP A 427 61.46 7.25 24.62
CA ASP A 427 60.84 7.70 25.88
C ASP A 427 59.79 6.68 26.38
N THR A 428 60.10 6.03 27.50
CA THR A 428 59.23 5.03 28.14
C THR A 428 58.30 5.64 29.19
N ALA A 429 58.28 6.97 29.36
CA ALA A 429 57.49 7.66 30.39
C ALA A 429 55.99 7.33 30.33
N ILE A 430 55.45 7.01 29.15
CA ILE A 430 54.06 6.57 29.00
C ILE A 430 53.72 5.32 29.83
N PHE A 431 54.70 4.47 30.15
CA PHE A 431 54.49 3.29 30.99
C PHE A 431 54.97 3.50 32.43
N THR A 432 56.08 4.24 32.62
CA THR A 432 56.74 4.35 33.94
C THR A 432 56.26 5.53 34.77
N SER A 433 55.68 6.56 34.16
CA SER A 433 55.30 7.81 34.82
C SER A 433 53.80 7.92 35.12
N GLN A 434 53.05 6.82 34.94
CA GLN A 434 51.62 6.74 35.22
C GLN A 434 51.36 6.87 36.73
N LYS A 435 50.45 7.78 37.13
CA LYS A 435 49.98 7.90 38.51
C LYS A 435 48.52 7.48 38.59
N ALA A 436 48.21 6.56 39.51
CA ALA A 436 46.84 6.16 39.77
C ALA A 436 46.01 7.37 40.24
N LYS A 437 44.84 7.56 39.62
CA LYS A 437 43.84 8.53 40.07
C LYS A 437 42.79 7.82 40.91
N LYS A 438 42.23 8.52 41.90
CA LYS A 438 41.12 7.98 42.69
C LYS A 438 39.88 7.93 41.80
N GLU A 439 39.29 6.75 41.68
CA GLU A 439 38.02 6.54 40.98
C GLU A 439 36.88 7.21 41.76
N THR A 440 36.01 7.92 41.04
CA THR A 440 34.87 8.65 41.59
C THR A 440 33.56 7.89 41.42
N GLU A 441 33.52 6.93 40.51
CA GLU A 441 32.34 6.09 40.28
C GLU A 441 32.19 5.01 41.36
N ASN A 442 30.94 4.69 41.71
CA ASN A 442 30.64 3.67 42.73
C ASN A 442 30.97 2.24 42.27
N TYR A 443 30.99 2.00 40.95
CA TYR A 443 31.26 0.71 40.35
C TYR A 443 32.03 0.89 39.04
N VAL A 444 33.07 0.08 38.84
CA VAL A 444 33.85 0.04 37.59
C VAL A 444 33.85 -1.38 37.05
N LEU A 445 33.40 -1.53 35.81
CA LEU A 445 33.56 -2.78 35.06
C LEU A 445 34.81 -2.65 34.18
N PHE A 446 35.86 -3.38 34.55
CA PHE A 446 37.05 -3.50 33.72
C PHE A 446 36.89 -4.67 32.74
N VAL A 447 37.11 -4.41 31.46
CA VAL A 447 37.13 -5.44 30.41
C VAL A 447 38.53 -5.49 29.83
N ASP A 448 39.22 -6.60 30.07
CA ASP A 448 40.56 -6.82 29.54
C ASP A 448 40.53 -7.01 28.01
N ALA A 449 41.57 -6.51 27.34
CA ALA A 449 41.77 -6.62 25.88
C ALA A 449 40.58 -6.15 25.01
N PHE A 450 39.76 -5.21 25.51
CA PHE A 450 38.66 -4.68 24.71
C PHE A 450 39.17 -3.71 23.65
N ARG A 451 39.07 -4.11 22.38
CA ARG A 451 39.55 -3.31 21.25
C ARG A 451 38.83 -1.95 21.21
N TYR A 452 39.58 -0.88 21.00
CA TYR A 452 39.08 0.48 21.12
C TYR A 452 37.93 0.79 20.14
N GLU A 453 37.98 0.29 18.89
CA GLU A 453 36.91 0.50 17.93
C GLU A 453 35.61 -0.23 18.30
N LEU A 454 35.71 -1.39 18.98
CA LEU A 454 34.55 -2.10 19.53
C LEU A 454 33.97 -1.36 20.73
N ALA A 455 34.83 -0.77 21.57
CA ALA A 455 34.40 0.05 22.69
C ALA A 455 33.64 1.29 22.23
N GLN A 456 34.13 1.98 21.19
CA GLN A 456 33.43 3.12 20.57
C GLN A 456 32.07 2.69 20.00
N GLU A 457 32.02 1.59 19.24
CA GLU A 457 30.74 1.08 18.72
C GLU A 457 29.76 0.70 19.85
N PHE A 458 30.25 0.10 20.93
CA PHE A 458 29.44 -0.23 22.09
C PHE A 458 28.86 1.02 22.77
N CYS A 459 29.68 2.04 23.01
CA CYS A 459 29.24 3.33 23.55
C CYS A 459 28.17 3.98 22.65
N GLU A 460 28.38 4.02 21.32
CA GLU A 460 27.41 4.57 20.38
C GLU A 460 26.06 3.84 20.42
N ARG A 461 26.07 2.51 20.59
CA ARG A 461 24.85 1.71 20.73
C ARG A 461 24.12 1.99 22.04
N LEU A 462 24.83 2.12 23.16
CA LEU A 462 24.22 2.47 24.44
C LEU A 462 23.56 3.86 24.40
N THR A 463 24.25 4.86 23.86
CA THR A 463 23.71 6.22 23.70
C THR A 463 22.43 6.23 22.87
N LYS A 464 22.38 5.45 21.77
CA LYS A 464 21.16 5.31 20.94
C LYS A 464 20.00 4.68 21.70
N LEU A 465 20.29 3.79 22.63
CA LEU A 465 19.31 3.14 23.50
C LEU A 465 18.98 3.97 24.75
N LYS A 466 19.57 5.17 24.90
CA LYS A 466 19.42 6.09 26.05
C LYS A 466 19.84 5.48 27.39
N TYR A 467 20.86 4.63 27.35
CA TYR A 467 21.58 4.19 28.56
C TYR A 467 22.74 5.13 28.89
#